data_AF-A0A3M8FTE7-F1
#
_entry.id   AF-A0A3M8FTE7-F1
#
_cell.length_a   1.000
_cell.length_b   1.000
_cell.length_c   1.000
_cell.angle_alpha   90.00
_cell.angle_beta   90.00
_cell.angle_gamma   90.00
#
_symmetry.space_group_name_H-M   'P 1'
#
loop_
_entity.id
_entity.type
_entity.pdbx_description
1 polymer ?
#
loop_
_entity_poly.entity_id
_entity_poly.type
_entity_poly.pdbx_seq_one_letter_code
_entity_poly.pdbx_strand_id
1 'polypeptide(L)'
;MSVMSETRAMHQIDEIMEKASGLLAAMRPLESEQFSLRALDIALKQKDWDRLARIVMPLQEARRLRRQEATDAGKVRLIDTQTQLRAKPEPGCYLIQPPLIAAEARAFRESALRRGAGVFVMTREPMSRDGKWPIVAVGALSVRTKVDPPEGVEPHDSGVTRDAVTKPICVSWFESAAEALGDAAIASVDPDEPAAHRVEDLIERLDAFPEHEKLHQALERAAEEALTEPAPKHERRRGLDDPTTF
;
A
#
# COMPACT_ATOMS: atom_id res chain seq x y z
N MET A 1 22.33 -25.05 19.03
CA MET A 1 21.99 -24.77 17.61
C MET A 1 21.23 -23.44 17.41
N SER A 2 20.55 -22.86 18.41
CA SER A 2 19.79 -21.59 18.28
C SER A 2 20.66 -20.35 17.99
N VAL A 3 21.72 -20.13 18.78
CA VAL A 3 22.52 -18.89 18.70
C VAL A 3 23.23 -18.71 17.36
N MET A 4 23.78 -19.77 16.77
CA MET A 4 24.44 -19.70 15.45
C MET A 4 23.45 -19.44 14.30
N SER A 5 22.19 -19.84 14.45
CA SER A 5 21.14 -19.58 13.46
C SER A 5 20.69 -18.11 13.50
N GLU A 6 20.52 -17.57 14.71
CA GLU A 6 20.18 -16.15 14.94
C GLU A 6 21.30 -15.22 14.43
N THR A 7 22.56 -15.48 14.75
CA THR A 7 23.70 -14.67 14.26
C THR A 7 23.79 -14.68 12.72
N ARG A 8 23.51 -15.82 12.08
CA ARG A 8 23.53 -15.93 10.61
C ARG A 8 22.41 -15.14 9.96
N ALA A 9 21.22 -15.13 10.57
CA ALA A 9 20.09 -14.33 10.11
C ALA A 9 20.33 -12.83 10.28
N MET A 10 20.97 -12.40 11.38
CA MET A 10 21.35 -11.00 11.60
C MET A 10 22.26 -10.48 10.49
N HIS A 11 23.36 -11.20 10.20
CA HIS A 11 24.27 -10.85 9.11
C HIS A 11 23.56 -10.80 7.75
N GLN A 12 22.57 -11.68 7.54
CA GLN A 12 21.80 -11.72 6.31
C GLN A 12 20.95 -10.46 6.09
N ILE A 13 20.28 -9.94 7.13
CA ILE A 13 19.47 -8.71 7.00
C ILE A 13 20.38 -7.51 6.69
N ASP A 14 21.48 -7.38 7.43
CA ASP A 14 22.39 -6.24 7.29
C ASP A 14 23.03 -6.21 5.88
N GLU A 15 23.44 -7.37 5.34
CA GLU A 15 23.93 -7.50 3.96
C GLU A 15 22.87 -7.17 2.89
N ILE A 16 21.60 -7.51 3.15
CA ILE A 16 20.49 -7.18 2.25
C ILE A 16 20.25 -5.66 2.25
N MET A 17 20.28 -5.03 3.42
CA MET A 17 20.00 -3.60 3.57
C MET A 17 21.13 -2.71 3.06
N GLU A 18 22.38 -3.15 3.15
CA GLU A 18 23.51 -2.49 2.49
C GLU A 18 23.29 -2.44 0.97
N LYS A 19 22.85 -3.56 0.37
CA LYS A 19 22.51 -3.63 -1.07
C LYS A 19 21.32 -2.76 -1.42
N ALA A 20 20.25 -2.79 -0.61
CA ALA A 20 19.05 -1.98 -0.82
C ALA A 20 19.39 -0.48 -0.81
N SER A 21 20.23 -0.05 0.13
CA SER A 21 20.69 1.34 0.27
C SER A 21 21.57 1.76 -0.92
N GLY A 22 22.50 0.91 -1.36
CA GLY A 22 23.29 1.16 -2.55
C GLY A 22 22.45 1.29 -3.84
N LEU A 23 21.41 0.47 -3.98
CA LEU A 23 20.46 0.56 -5.10
C LEU A 23 19.64 1.85 -5.05
N LEU A 24 19.21 2.28 -3.85
CA LEU A 24 18.48 3.53 -3.67
C LEU A 24 19.36 4.74 -4.04
N ALA A 25 20.61 4.76 -3.56
CA ALA A 25 21.60 5.78 -3.91
C ALA A 25 21.90 5.82 -5.42
N ALA A 26 21.80 4.68 -6.11
CA ALA A 26 21.94 4.58 -7.56
C ALA A 26 20.65 4.88 -8.35
N MET A 27 19.59 5.41 -7.70
CA MET A 27 18.29 5.69 -8.31
C MET A 27 17.63 4.45 -8.94
N ARG A 28 17.75 3.29 -8.28
CA ARG A 28 17.10 2.03 -8.66
C ARG A 28 16.03 1.62 -7.62
N PRO A 29 14.95 2.42 -7.48
CA PRO A 29 13.99 2.27 -6.38
C PRO A 29 13.24 0.94 -6.42
N LEU A 30 12.89 0.42 -7.59
CA LEU A 30 12.19 -0.87 -7.71
C LEU A 30 13.00 -2.05 -7.14
N GLU A 31 14.31 -2.06 -7.41
CA GLU A 31 15.19 -3.11 -6.91
C GLU A 31 15.46 -2.93 -5.42
N SER A 32 15.65 -1.68 -4.98
CA SER A 32 15.77 -1.35 -3.55
C SER A 32 14.54 -1.80 -2.76
N GLU A 33 13.34 -1.58 -3.29
CA GLU A 33 12.08 -2.04 -2.71
C GLU A 33 12.05 -3.57 -2.56
N GLN A 34 12.48 -4.33 -3.57
CA GLN A 34 12.51 -5.80 -3.52
C GLN A 34 13.44 -6.33 -2.40
N PHE A 35 14.64 -5.76 -2.27
CA PHE A 35 15.56 -6.13 -1.20
C PHE A 35 15.02 -5.71 0.18
N SER A 36 14.44 -4.52 0.29
CA SER A 36 13.86 -4.03 1.54
C SER A 36 12.67 -4.89 2.00
N LEU A 37 11.77 -5.28 1.09
CA LEU A 37 10.66 -6.18 1.39
C LEU A 37 11.14 -7.56 1.86
N ARG A 38 12.20 -8.09 1.25
CA ARG A 38 12.81 -9.34 1.69
C ARG A 38 13.40 -9.23 3.09
N ALA A 39 14.10 -8.15 3.39
CA ALA A 39 14.63 -7.91 4.73
C ALA A 39 13.50 -7.75 5.76
N LEU A 40 12.44 -7.02 5.41
CA LEU A 40 11.26 -6.80 6.25
C LEU A 40 10.58 -8.12 6.63
N ASP A 41 10.39 -9.03 5.66
CA ASP A 41 9.82 -10.37 5.90
C ASP A 41 10.68 -11.22 6.85
N ILE A 42 12.01 -11.16 6.71
CA ILE A 42 12.92 -11.88 7.61
C ILE A 42 12.85 -11.29 9.03
N ALA A 43 12.90 -9.96 9.16
CA ALA A 43 12.81 -9.25 10.44
C ALA A 43 11.48 -9.53 11.15
N LEU A 44 10.36 -9.49 10.41
CA LEU A 44 9.02 -9.78 10.92
C LEU A 44 8.94 -11.22 11.46
N LYS A 45 9.40 -12.22 10.70
CA LYS A 45 9.40 -13.63 11.13
C LYS A 45 10.21 -13.87 12.39
N GLN A 46 11.25 -13.06 12.62
CA GLN A 46 12.12 -13.14 13.79
C GLN A 46 11.65 -12.24 14.94
N LYS A 47 10.61 -11.42 14.73
CA LYS A 47 10.17 -10.39 15.67
C LYS A 47 11.31 -9.43 16.04
N ASP A 48 12.21 -9.15 15.08
CA ASP A 48 13.30 -8.18 15.23
C ASP A 48 12.77 -6.78 14.92
N TRP A 49 12.15 -6.17 15.93
CA TRP A 49 11.48 -4.88 15.80
C TRP A 49 12.46 -3.71 15.53
N ASP A 50 13.70 -3.80 16.01
CA ASP A 50 14.72 -2.75 15.81
C ASP A 50 15.13 -2.72 14.34
N ARG A 51 15.41 -3.88 13.75
CA ARG A 51 15.68 -3.95 12.31
C ARG A 51 14.44 -3.60 11.50
N LEU A 52 13.26 -4.04 11.92
CA LEU A 52 12.01 -3.72 11.22
C LEU A 52 11.84 -2.19 11.10
N ALA A 53 11.96 -1.45 12.20
CA ALA A 53 11.88 0.02 12.19
C ALA A 53 12.89 0.65 11.20
N ARG A 54 14.15 0.19 11.22
CA ARG A 54 15.20 0.71 10.32
C ARG A 54 14.99 0.38 8.84
N ILE A 55 14.36 -0.76 8.53
CA ILE A 55 14.10 -1.20 7.14
C ILE A 55 12.97 -0.38 6.51
N VAL A 56 12.00 0.06 7.32
CA VAL A 56 10.80 0.76 6.84
C VAL A 56 11.16 2.07 6.14
N MET A 57 12.18 2.79 6.60
CA MET A 57 12.56 4.08 6.01
C MET A 57 13.14 3.98 4.59
N PRO A 58 14.13 3.11 4.29
CA PRO A 58 14.55 2.85 2.91
C PRO A 58 13.42 2.32 2.02
N LEU A 59 12.53 1.49 2.55
CA LEU A 59 11.37 0.99 1.82
C LEU A 59 10.40 2.12 1.43
N GLN A 60 10.09 3.02 2.38
CA GLN A 60 9.27 4.20 2.16
C GLN A 60 9.88 5.06 1.06
N GLU A 61 11.18 5.35 1.13
CA GLU A 61 11.85 6.23 0.16
C GLU A 61 11.86 5.63 -1.25
N ALA A 62 12.13 4.33 -1.38
CA ALA A 62 12.05 3.62 -2.66
C ALA A 62 10.65 3.75 -3.29
N ARG A 63 9.59 3.60 -2.48
CA ARG A 63 8.20 3.73 -2.93
C ARG A 63 7.80 5.18 -3.19
N ARG A 64 8.33 6.15 -2.43
CA ARG A 64 8.13 7.58 -2.65
C ARG A 64 8.69 8.00 -4.02
N LEU A 65 9.90 7.57 -4.38
CA LEU A 65 10.50 7.84 -5.68
C LEU A 65 9.67 7.27 -6.83
N ARG A 66 9.15 6.05 -6.68
CA ARG A 66 8.23 5.42 -7.65
C ARG A 66 6.92 6.19 -7.78
N ARG A 67 6.34 6.61 -6.65
CA ARG A 67 5.12 7.43 -6.63
C ARG A 67 5.36 8.75 -7.36
N GLN A 68 6.50 9.40 -7.10
CA GLN A 68 6.89 10.66 -7.74
C GLN A 68 6.98 10.49 -9.27
N GLU A 69 7.62 9.43 -9.76
CA GLU A 69 7.69 9.13 -11.19
C GLU A 69 6.29 8.99 -11.82
N ALA A 70 5.37 8.32 -11.12
CA ALA A 70 3.99 8.15 -11.56
C ALA A 70 3.21 9.48 -11.58
N THR A 71 3.36 10.32 -10.56
CA THR A 71 2.67 11.61 -10.48
C THR A 71 3.23 12.64 -11.46
N ASP A 72 4.55 12.63 -11.69
CA ASP A 72 5.23 13.53 -12.63
C ASP A 72 4.84 13.28 -14.10
N ALA A 73 4.30 12.10 -14.42
CA ALA A 73 3.69 11.83 -15.72
C ALA A 73 2.45 12.71 -15.99
N GLY A 74 1.87 13.33 -14.95
CA GLY A 74 0.85 14.40 -15.06
C GLY A 74 -0.53 13.92 -15.53
N LYS A 75 -0.79 12.62 -15.55
CA LYS A 75 -2.04 12.05 -16.08
C LYS A 75 -2.59 10.94 -15.18
N VAL A 76 -3.90 10.98 -14.94
CA VAL A 76 -4.66 9.88 -14.35
C VAL A 76 -5.41 9.14 -15.45
N ARG A 77 -5.15 7.83 -15.58
CA ARG A 77 -5.80 6.97 -16.58
C ARG A 77 -6.95 6.22 -15.92
N LEU A 78 -8.15 6.42 -16.44
CA LEU A 78 -9.32 5.66 -16.03
C LEU A 78 -9.33 4.33 -16.79
N ILE A 79 -9.42 3.21 -16.06
CA ILE A 79 -9.36 1.87 -16.61
C ILE A 79 -10.62 1.11 -16.22
N ASP A 80 -11.38 0.66 -17.22
CA ASP A 80 -12.67 -0.02 -17.03
C ASP A 80 -12.82 -1.30 -17.89
N THR A 81 -11.78 -1.66 -18.65
CA THR A 81 -11.80 -2.88 -19.47
C THR A 81 -10.57 -3.76 -19.26
N GLN A 82 -10.77 -5.06 -19.45
CA GLN A 82 -9.68 -6.05 -19.50
C GLN A 82 -8.63 -5.72 -20.56
N THR A 83 -9.06 -5.17 -21.69
CA THR A 83 -8.17 -4.80 -22.80
C THR A 83 -7.20 -3.70 -22.37
N GLN A 84 -7.68 -2.68 -21.65
CA GLN A 84 -6.81 -1.63 -21.11
C GLN A 84 -5.85 -2.17 -20.03
N LEU A 85 -6.29 -3.08 -19.14
CA LEU A 85 -5.40 -3.72 -18.15
C LEU A 85 -4.26 -4.53 -18.79
N ARG A 86 -4.50 -5.13 -19.97
CA ARG A 86 -3.51 -5.92 -20.71
C ARG A 86 -2.55 -5.08 -21.54
N ALA A 87 -2.84 -3.80 -21.73
CA ALA A 87 -1.95 -2.89 -22.43
C ALA A 87 -0.60 -2.78 -21.72
N LYS A 88 0.45 -2.39 -22.45
CA LYS A 88 1.77 -2.16 -21.84
C LYS A 88 1.64 -1.00 -20.84
N PRO A 89 1.96 -1.20 -19.55
CA PRO A 89 1.89 -0.12 -18.58
C PRO A 89 2.97 0.92 -18.86
N GLU A 90 2.57 2.18 -18.86
CA GLU A 90 3.44 3.36 -18.89
C GLU A 90 3.53 3.97 -17.49
N PRO A 91 4.57 4.75 -17.17
CA PRO A 91 4.57 5.53 -15.93
C PRO A 91 3.33 6.41 -15.82
N GLY A 92 2.70 6.45 -14.64
CA GLY A 92 1.48 7.23 -14.43
C GLY A 92 0.58 6.78 -13.29
N CYS A 93 -0.45 7.59 -13.04
CA CYS A 93 -1.54 7.27 -12.12
C CYS A 93 -2.65 6.50 -12.85
N TYR A 94 -3.17 5.45 -12.22
CA TYR A 94 -4.23 4.60 -12.77
C TYR A 94 -5.38 4.49 -11.77
N LEU A 95 -6.57 4.91 -12.18
CA LEU A 95 -7.81 4.68 -11.44
C LEU A 95 -8.58 3.56 -12.13
N ILE A 96 -8.64 2.40 -11.48
CA ILE A 96 -9.41 1.26 -11.95
C ILE A 96 -10.83 1.40 -11.42
N GLN A 97 -11.81 1.13 -12.28
CA GLN A 97 -13.21 1.32 -11.95
C GLN A 97 -14.08 0.15 -12.44
N PRO A 98 -15.34 0.05 -11.97
CA PRO A 98 -16.26 -0.99 -12.41
C PRO A 98 -16.41 -1.00 -13.94
N PRO A 99 -16.55 -2.19 -14.56
CA PRO A 99 -16.78 -3.50 -13.93
C PRO A 99 -15.54 -4.19 -13.35
N LEU A 100 -14.36 -3.55 -13.42
CA LEU A 100 -13.15 -4.09 -12.80
C LEU A 100 -13.18 -3.88 -11.29
N ILE A 101 -12.48 -4.76 -10.57
CA ILE A 101 -12.42 -4.81 -9.12
C ILE A 101 -10.98 -4.63 -8.62
N ALA A 102 -10.85 -4.37 -7.32
CA ALA A 102 -9.56 -4.05 -6.71
C ALA A 102 -8.53 -5.19 -6.83
N ALA A 103 -8.96 -6.45 -6.90
CA ALA A 103 -8.07 -7.59 -7.12
C ALA A 103 -7.33 -7.49 -8.46
N GLU A 104 -8.02 -6.98 -9.49
CA GLU A 104 -7.44 -6.78 -10.82
C GLU A 104 -6.48 -5.58 -10.82
N ALA A 105 -6.79 -4.55 -10.02
CA ALA A 105 -5.88 -3.43 -9.80
C ALA A 105 -4.58 -3.84 -9.12
N ARG A 106 -4.66 -4.70 -8.10
CA ARG A 106 -3.47 -5.32 -7.49
C ARG A 106 -2.66 -6.09 -8.53
N ALA A 107 -3.29 -6.97 -9.30
CA ALA A 107 -2.62 -7.76 -10.32
C ALA A 107 -1.95 -6.90 -11.41
N PHE A 108 -2.61 -5.82 -11.83
CA PHE A 108 -2.07 -4.84 -12.77
C PHE A 108 -0.84 -4.15 -12.20
N ARG A 109 -0.93 -3.63 -10.97
CA ARG A 109 0.18 -2.98 -10.27
C ARG A 109 1.39 -3.90 -10.20
N GLU A 110 1.25 -5.10 -9.64
CA GLU A 110 2.33 -6.08 -9.54
C GLU A 110 2.96 -6.43 -10.90
N SER A 111 2.13 -6.59 -11.94
CA SER A 111 2.58 -6.84 -13.30
C SER A 111 3.38 -5.67 -13.87
N ALA A 112 2.94 -4.43 -13.63
CA ALA A 112 3.65 -3.23 -14.05
C ALA A 112 5.00 -3.09 -13.33
N LEU A 113 5.05 -3.37 -12.02
CA LEU A 113 6.29 -3.32 -11.23
C LEU A 113 7.32 -4.34 -11.72
N ARG A 114 6.88 -5.57 -12.00
CA ARG A 114 7.74 -6.61 -12.58
C ARG A 114 8.31 -6.23 -13.95
N ARG A 115 7.64 -5.34 -14.67
CA ARG A 115 8.06 -4.82 -15.99
C ARG A 115 8.87 -3.54 -15.90
N GLY A 116 9.17 -3.04 -14.69
CA GLY A 116 9.96 -1.83 -14.51
C GLY A 116 9.17 -0.52 -14.64
N ALA A 117 7.84 -0.54 -14.62
CA ALA A 117 7.03 0.67 -14.79
C ALA A 117 6.68 1.33 -13.44
N GLY A 118 6.99 2.62 -13.31
CA GLY A 118 6.58 3.48 -12.18
C GLY A 118 5.09 3.82 -12.24
N VAL A 119 4.25 2.95 -11.67
CA VAL A 119 2.79 3.15 -11.60
C VAL A 119 2.31 3.45 -10.19
N PHE A 120 1.28 4.28 -10.09
CA PHE A 120 0.50 4.51 -8.87
C PHE A 120 -0.96 4.14 -9.13
N VAL A 121 -1.46 3.10 -8.47
CA VAL A 121 -2.73 2.46 -8.83
C VAL A 121 -3.71 2.53 -7.66
N MET A 122 -4.93 2.99 -7.95
CA MET A 122 -6.06 2.94 -7.03
C MET A 122 -7.27 2.31 -7.71
N THR A 123 -8.22 1.84 -6.91
CA THR A 123 -9.51 1.36 -7.41
C THR A 123 -10.63 2.18 -6.82
N ARG A 124 -11.70 2.39 -7.58
CA ARG A 124 -12.98 2.86 -7.04
C ARG A 124 -14.06 1.80 -7.20
N GLU A 125 -15.07 1.86 -6.34
CA GLU A 125 -16.35 1.17 -6.50
C GLU A 125 -17.39 2.11 -7.15
N PRO A 126 -18.62 1.63 -7.47
CA PRO A 126 -19.68 2.49 -7.97
C PRO A 126 -19.97 3.66 -7.01
N MET A 127 -20.42 4.79 -7.57
CA MET A 127 -20.83 5.93 -6.76
C MET A 127 -21.89 5.50 -5.75
N SER A 128 -21.65 5.87 -4.49
CA SER A 128 -22.54 5.54 -3.38
C SER A 128 -23.79 6.42 -3.40
N ARG A 129 -24.83 6.06 -2.63
CA ARG A 129 -26.11 6.82 -2.62
C ARG A 129 -25.96 8.26 -2.11
N ASP A 130 -24.95 8.51 -1.28
CA ASP A 130 -24.54 9.82 -0.79
C ASP A 130 -23.64 10.59 -1.79
N GLY A 131 -23.52 10.11 -3.04
CA GLY A 131 -22.81 10.80 -4.12
C GLY A 131 -21.29 10.78 -4.00
N LYS A 132 -20.73 9.92 -3.14
CA LYS A 132 -19.29 9.78 -2.93
C LYS A 132 -18.71 8.66 -3.78
N TRP A 133 -17.41 8.70 -4.03
CA TRP A 133 -16.67 7.58 -4.60
C TRP A 133 -16.03 6.76 -3.48
N PRO A 134 -16.42 5.48 -3.30
CA PRO A 134 -15.66 4.58 -2.46
C PRO A 134 -14.35 4.23 -3.18
N ILE A 135 -13.22 4.49 -2.53
CA ILE A 135 -11.88 4.14 -3.00
C ILE A 135 -11.42 2.92 -2.21
N VAL A 136 -10.86 1.95 -2.92
CA VAL A 136 -10.52 0.63 -2.39
C VAL A 136 -9.14 0.20 -2.83
N ALA A 137 -8.41 -0.40 -1.89
CA ALA A 137 -7.21 -1.18 -2.16
C ALA A 137 -7.33 -2.56 -1.49
N VAL A 138 -6.78 -3.59 -2.13
CA VAL A 138 -6.85 -4.96 -1.62
C VAL A 138 -5.48 -5.60 -1.49
N GLY A 139 -5.29 -6.19 -0.32
CA GLY A 139 -4.13 -6.85 0.23
C GLY A 139 -4.46 -8.30 0.60
N ALA A 140 -3.87 -8.76 1.70
CA ALA A 140 -4.45 -9.80 2.55
C ALA A 140 -5.83 -9.42 3.11
N LEU A 141 -6.13 -8.11 3.17
CA LEU A 141 -7.41 -7.51 3.58
C LEU A 141 -7.82 -6.40 2.60
N SER A 142 -9.05 -5.89 2.69
CA SER A 142 -9.45 -4.69 1.95
C SER A 142 -9.42 -3.44 2.83
N VAL A 143 -8.85 -2.37 2.32
CA VAL A 143 -9.01 -1.02 2.89
C VAL A 143 -9.96 -0.24 2.01
N ARG A 144 -10.91 0.47 2.62
CA ARG A 144 -11.85 1.34 1.91
C ARG A 144 -12.00 2.68 2.60
N THR A 145 -12.24 3.72 1.81
CA THR A 145 -12.71 5.02 2.29
C THR A 145 -13.69 5.61 1.28
N LYS A 146 -14.46 6.63 1.66
CA LYS A 146 -15.29 7.39 0.73
C LYS A 146 -14.72 8.79 0.57
N VAL A 147 -14.58 9.24 -0.67
CA VAL A 147 -14.10 10.58 -1.00
C VAL A 147 -15.10 11.32 -1.87
N ASP A 148 -15.01 12.65 -1.88
CA ASP A 148 -15.70 13.45 -2.88
C ASP A 148 -15.19 13.08 -4.28
N PRO A 149 -16.08 12.89 -5.28
CA PRO A 149 -15.66 12.70 -6.66
C PRO A 149 -14.84 13.89 -7.17
N PRO A 150 -13.97 13.68 -8.18
CA PRO A 150 -13.26 14.77 -8.81
C PRO A 150 -14.22 15.72 -9.53
N GLU A 151 -13.75 16.92 -9.85
CA GLU A 151 -14.51 17.89 -10.63
C GLU A 151 -14.96 17.28 -11.96
N GLY A 152 -16.21 17.57 -12.36
CA GLY A 152 -16.78 17.06 -13.61
C GLY A 152 -17.34 15.64 -13.50
N VAL A 153 -17.49 15.10 -12.29
CA VAL A 153 -18.26 13.87 -12.07
C VAL A 153 -19.66 14.20 -11.62
N GLU A 154 -20.65 13.67 -12.33
CA GLU A 154 -22.07 13.86 -12.04
C GLU A 154 -22.72 12.51 -11.73
N PRO A 155 -23.61 12.42 -10.72
CA PRO A 155 -24.38 11.21 -10.46
C PRO A 155 -25.22 10.83 -11.68
N HIS A 156 -25.32 9.53 -11.96
CA HIS A 156 -26.10 9.01 -13.07
C HIS A 156 -26.81 7.72 -12.67
N ASP A 157 -28.14 7.66 -12.78
CA ASP A 157 -28.92 6.55 -12.23
C ASP A 157 -28.77 5.23 -13.01
N SER A 158 -28.25 5.28 -14.24
CA SER A 158 -28.01 4.08 -15.05
C SER A 158 -26.51 3.79 -15.21
N GLY A 159 -26.17 2.51 -15.27
CA GLY A 159 -24.80 2.03 -15.50
C GLY A 159 -24.15 1.44 -14.25
N VAL A 160 -23.08 0.68 -14.45
CA VAL A 160 -22.40 -0.03 -13.36
C VAL A 160 -21.69 0.94 -12.41
N THR A 161 -21.22 2.08 -12.91
CA THR A 161 -20.49 3.10 -12.15
C THR A 161 -21.39 4.05 -11.35
N ARG A 162 -22.65 4.23 -11.79
CA ARG A 162 -23.64 5.18 -11.22
C ARG A 162 -23.22 6.65 -11.28
N ASP A 163 -22.33 6.99 -12.21
CA ASP A 163 -21.83 8.34 -12.45
C ASP A 163 -21.39 8.50 -13.92
N ALA A 164 -21.21 9.77 -14.32
CA ALA A 164 -20.63 10.16 -15.58
C ALA A 164 -19.42 11.08 -15.33
N VAL A 165 -18.27 10.72 -15.89
CA VAL A 165 -17.04 11.53 -15.82
C VAL A 165 -16.96 12.41 -17.07
N THR A 166 -17.11 13.72 -16.92
CA THR A 166 -17.14 14.70 -18.02
C THR A 166 -15.83 15.49 -18.17
N LYS A 167 -14.96 15.45 -17.17
CA LYS A 167 -13.64 16.10 -17.17
C LYS A 167 -12.54 15.09 -16.84
N PRO A 168 -11.30 15.28 -17.34
CA PRO A 168 -10.16 14.49 -16.91
C PRO A 168 -9.93 14.60 -15.41
N ILE A 169 -9.62 13.47 -14.77
CA ILE A 169 -9.27 13.43 -13.36
C ILE A 169 -7.87 14.05 -13.18
N CYS A 170 -7.76 15.04 -12.29
CA CYS A 170 -6.49 15.68 -11.98
C CYS A 170 -5.65 14.85 -11.01
N VAL A 171 -4.32 14.96 -11.12
CA VAL A 171 -3.38 14.25 -10.24
C VAL A 171 -3.55 14.67 -8.78
N SER A 172 -3.82 15.95 -8.51
CA SER A 172 -4.02 16.44 -7.13
C SER A 172 -5.23 15.82 -6.43
N TRP A 173 -6.33 15.58 -7.15
CA TRP A 173 -7.45 14.81 -6.60
C TRP A 173 -7.04 13.37 -6.32
N PHE A 174 -6.30 12.74 -7.25
CA PHE A 174 -5.84 11.36 -7.10
C PHE A 174 -4.94 11.20 -5.87
N GLU A 175 -4.01 12.13 -5.66
CA GLU A 175 -3.15 12.16 -4.46
C GLU A 175 -3.96 12.37 -3.18
N SER A 176 -4.94 13.28 -3.20
CA SER A 176 -5.82 13.52 -2.04
C SER A 176 -6.67 12.30 -1.69
N ALA A 177 -7.18 11.59 -2.71
CA ALA A 177 -7.95 10.37 -2.52
C ALA A 177 -7.07 9.21 -2.03
N ALA A 178 -5.84 9.11 -2.52
CA ALA A 178 -4.84 8.17 -2.00
C ALA A 178 -4.50 8.47 -0.53
N GLU A 179 -4.34 9.74 -0.18
CA GLU A 179 -4.07 10.16 1.19
C GLU A 179 -5.21 9.76 2.12
N ALA A 180 -6.46 10.03 1.73
CA ALA A 180 -7.64 9.65 2.49
C ALA A 180 -7.77 8.12 2.66
N LEU A 181 -7.37 7.34 1.65
CA LEU A 181 -7.36 5.87 1.74
C LEU A 181 -6.33 5.37 2.75
N GLY A 182 -5.13 5.96 2.73
CA GLY A 182 -4.07 5.62 3.67
C GLY A 182 -4.39 6.03 5.11
N ASP A 183 -4.96 7.22 5.31
CA ASP A 183 -5.44 7.67 6.62
C ASP A 183 -6.53 6.73 7.17
N ALA A 184 -7.46 6.28 6.31
CA ALA A 184 -8.46 5.27 6.69
C ALA A 184 -7.82 3.90 7.03
N ALA A 185 -6.77 3.51 6.32
CA ALA A 185 -6.01 2.29 6.63
C ALA A 185 -5.41 2.35 8.04
N ILE A 186 -4.77 3.47 8.38
CA ILE A 186 -4.15 3.69 9.71
C ILE A 186 -5.22 3.73 10.79
N ALA A 187 -6.32 4.45 10.57
CA ALA A 187 -7.42 4.56 11.52
C ALA A 187 -8.15 3.22 11.77
N SER A 188 -8.01 2.24 10.87
CA SER A 188 -8.58 0.89 11.03
C SER A 188 -7.77 -0.03 11.95
N VAL A 189 -6.62 0.42 12.45
CA VAL A 189 -5.78 -0.33 13.40
C VAL A 189 -6.19 0.08 14.81
N ASP A 190 -6.53 -0.89 15.66
CA ASP A 190 -6.89 -0.65 17.05
C ASP A 190 -5.66 -0.12 17.83
N PRO A 191 -5.70 1.12 18.36
CA PRO A 191 -4.58 1.69 19.10
C PRO A 191 -4.33 0.99 20.45
N ASP A 192 -5.31 0.25 20.97
CA ASP A 192 -5.22 -0.43 22.27
C ASP A 192 -4.62 -1.85 22.16
N GLU A 193 -4.43 -2.38 20.93
CA GLU A 193 -3.69 -3.62 20.72
C GLU A 193 -2.19 -3.44 21.01
N PRO A 194 -1.51 -4.48 21.55
CA PRO A 194 -0.06 -4.45 21.76
C PRO A 194 0.69 -4.04 20.49
N ALA A 195 1.77 -3.28 20.64
CA ALA A 195 2.52 -2.74 19.51
C ALA A 195 2.97 -3.82 18.50
N ALA A 196 3.35 -5.01 18.98
CA ALA A 196 3.70 -6.14 18.12
C ALA A 196 2.53 -6.60 17.22
N HIS A 197 1.28 -6.56 17.69
CA HIS A 197 0.11 -6.87 16.87
C HIS A 197 -0.20 -5.73 15.89
N ARG A 198 -0.05 -4.47 16.33
CA ARG A 198 -0.19 -3.30 15.46
C ARG A 198 0.81 -3.31 14.30
N VAL A 199 2.05 -3.75 14.54
CA VAL A 199 3.05 -3.97 13.47
C VAL A 199 2.53 -4.95 12.43
N GLU A 200 2.00 -6.10 12.85
CA GLU A 200 1.44 -7.10 11.92
C GLU A 200 0.23 -6.56 11.16
N ASP A 201 -0.67 -5.83 11.83
CA ASP A 201 -1.85 -5.22 11.20
C ASP A 201 -1.44 -4.17 10.16
N LEU A 202 -0.49 -3.30 10.50
CA LEU A 202 0.02 -2.26 9.60
C LEU A 202 0.73 -2.86 8.39
N ILE A 203 1.41 -4.00 8.51
CA ILE A 203 2.00 -4.72 7.37
C ILE A 203 0.91 -5.21 6.41
N GLU A 204 -0.22 -5.70 6.92
CA GLU A 204 -1.33 -6.12 6.05
C GLU A 204 -1.99 -4.93 5.31
N ARG A 205 -2.11 -3.77 5.98
CA ARG A 205 -2.57 -2.53 5.32
C ARG A 205 -1.55 -2.04 4.29
N LEU A 206 -0.26 -2.14 4.63
CA LEU A 206 0.81 -1.76 3.73
C LEU A 206 0.89 -2.68 2.51
N ASP A 207 0.55 -3.98 2.63
CA ASP A 207 0.41 -4.87 1.46
C ASP A 207 -0.76 -4.45 0.54
N ALA A 208 -1.87 -4.01 1.13
CA ALA A 208 -3.02 -3.50 0.38
C ALA A 208 -2.69 -2.20 -0.35
N PHE A 209 -2.08 -1.22 0.33
CA PHE A 209 -1.75 0.07 -0.26
C PHE A 209 -0.28 0.49 -0.02
N PRO A 210 0.66 -0.11 -0.77
CA PRO A 210 2.10 0.07 -0.57
C PRO A 210 2.64 1.47 -0.66
N GLU A 211 2.07 2.33 -1.50
CA GLU A 211 2.67 3.62 -1.85
C GLU A 211 2.38 4.74 -0.82
N HIS A 212 1.62 4.46 0.25
CA HIS A 212 1.25 5.49 1.23
C HIS A 212 2.32 5.72 2.30
N GLU A 213 2.74 6.97 2.43
CA GLU A 213 3.89 7.35 3.25
C GLU A 213 3.61 7.21 4.75
N LYS A 214 2.48 7.71 5.24
CA LYS A 214 2.16 7.65 6.68
C LYS A 214 1.94 6.22 7.18
N LEU A 215 1.59 5.26 6.32
CA LEU A 215 1.48 3.84 6.71
C LEU A 215 2.86 3.28 7.08
N HIS A 216 3.93 3.70 6.38
CA HIS A 216 5.29 3.34 6.76
C HIS A 216 5.69 4.02 8.07
N GLN A 217 5.42 5.32 8.22
CA GLN A 217 5.71 6.05 9.46
C GLN A 217 4.96 5.45 10.68
N ALA A 218 3.71 5.02 10.49
CA ALA A 218 2.95 4.32 11.52
C ALA A 218 3.56 2.95 11.84
N LEU A 219 4.01 2.21 10.83
CA LEU A 219 4.68 0.91 11.00
C LEU A 219 6.02 1.04 11.74
N GLU A 220 6.83 2.03 11.39
CA GLU A 220 8.07 2.35 12.09
C GLU A 220 7.80 2.64 13.57
N ARG A 221 6.85 3.54 13.86
CA ARG A 221 6.47 3.88 15.24
C ARG A 221 5.99 2.66 16.03
N ALA A 222 5.13 1.84 15.44
CA ALA A 222 4.66 0.62 16.11
C ALA A 222 5.82 -0.36 16.37
N ALA A 223 6.80 -0.45 15.47
CA ALA A 223 7.99 -1.28 15.68
C ALA A 223 8.88 -0.73 16.80
N GLU A 224 9.06 0.59 16.88
CA GLU A 224 9.80 1.23 17.97
C GLU A 224 9.11 1.01 19.33
N GLU A 225 7.78 1.11 19.39
CA GLU A 225 7.01 0.82 20.60
C GLU A 225 7.17 -0.66 21.01
N ALA A 226 7.09 -1.58 20.04
CA ALA A 226 7.23 -3.02 20.26
C ALA A 226 8.62 -3.44 20.81
N LEU A 227 9.66 -2.59 20.67
CA LEU A 227 10.96 -2.83 21.32
C LEU A 227 10.92 -2.75 22.84
N THR A 228 10.02 -1.92 23.36
CA THR A 228 9.96 -1.60 24.79
C THR A 228 8.78 -2.27 25.48
N GLU A 229 7.73 -2.61 24.74
CA GLU A 229 6.57 -3.31 25.27
C GLU A 229 6.87 -4.79 25.56
N PRO A 230 6.26 -5.36 26.62
CA PRO A 230 6.27 -6.80 26.83
C PRO A 230 5.63 -7.53 25.65
N ALA A 231 6.12 -8.73 25.35
CA ALA A 231 5.49 -9.59 24.34
C ALA A 231 3.98 -9.80 24.63
N PRO A 232 3.12 -9.79 23.60
CA PRO A 232 1.69 -10.01 23.77
C PRO A 232 1.40 -11.32 24.50
N LYS A 233 0.42 -11.29 25.41
CA LYS A 233 -0.01 -12.47 26.18
C LYS A 233 -1.09 -13.27 25.46
N HIS A 234 -1.78 -12.65 24.50
CA HIS A 234 -2.79 -13.28 23.65
C HIS A 234 -2.27 -13.42 22.23
N GLU A 235 -2.81 -14.38 21.50
CA GLU A 235 -2.59 -14.47 20.06
C GLU A 235 -3.24 -13.29 19.35
N ARG A 236 -2.62 -12.82 18.27
CA ARG A 236 -3.20 -11.82 17.40
C ARG A 236 -4.55 -12.32 16.87
N ARG A 237 -5.61 -11.55 17.10
CA ARG A 237 -6.94 -11.87 16.60
C ARG A 237 -7.06 -11.46 15.14
N ARG A 238 -6.94 -12.43 14.22
CA ARG A 238 -7.21 -12.19 12.79
C ARG A 238 -8.71 -12.20 12.52
N GLY A 239 -9.35 -11.04 12.53
CA GLY A 239 -10.69 -10.84 11.93
C GLY A 239 -11.80 -11.82 12.35
N LEU A 240 -11.66 -12.53 13.48
CA LEU A 240 -12.65 -13.50 13.96
C LEU A 240 -13.77 -12.82 14.77
N ASP A 241 -13.58 -11.56 15.19
CA ASP A 241 -14.50 -10.86 16.08
C ASP A 241 -15.20 -9.63 15.45
N ASP A 242 -14.94 -9.28 14.18
CA ASP A 242 -15.66 -8.17 13.52
C ASP A 242 -16.54 -8.64 12.36
N PRO A 243 -17.84 -8.93 12.61
CA PRO A 243 -18.81 -9.23 11.57
C PRO A 243 -19.13 -8.03 10.66
N THR A 244 -18.46 -6.88 10.82
CA THR A 244 -18.70 -5.64 10.05
C THR A 244 -17.57 -5.24 9.10
N THR A 245 -16.46 -5.98 9.05
CA THR A 245 -15.51 -5.91 7.93
C THR A 245 -16.11 -6.60 6.69
N PHE A 246 -16.97 -5.86 5.97
CA PHE A 246 -17.37 -6.15 4.58
C PHE A 246 -16.24 -5.77 3.62
#